data_AF-A0A921BE06-F1
#
_entry.id   AF-A0A921BE06-F1
#
_cell.length_a   1.000
_cell.length_b   1.000
_cell.length_c   1.000
_cell.angle_alpha   90.00
_cell.angle_beta   90.00
_cell.angle_gamma   90.00
#
_symmetry.space_group_name_H-M   'P 1'
#
loop_
_entity.id
_entity.type
_entity.pdbx_description
1 polymer ?
#
loop_
_entity_poly.entity_id
_entity_poly.type
_entity_poly.pdbx_seq_one_letter_code
_entity_poly.pdbx_strand_id
1 'polypeptide(L)'
;MQRFVTMFLLPDLNLKLRPTLLSLVPGTRIVSNTWDMGDWIADDTVQLDPCPGFCTALLWVVPAQVAGNWTSTDRAFTLRQEFQTVSGIVTTNGQDLTILDGRLRGRFLEFRTERSQYQGQVSGNTIHGTISANGQTQNWTATQ
;
A
#
# COMPACT_ATOMS: atom_id res chain seq x y z
N MET A 1 18.88 0.54 6.40
CA MET A 1 19.16 -0.87 6.02
C MET A 1 17.95 -1.39 5.26
N GLN A 2 18.12 -1.82 4.01
CA GLN A 2 17.03 -2.43 3.22
C GLN A 2 16.78 -3.85 3.76
N ARG A 3 15.51 -4.22 3.96
CA ARG A 3 15.10 -5.54 4.45
C ARG A 3 14.41 -6.31 3.34
N PHE A 4 14.80 -7.56 3.15
CA PHE A 4 14.16 -8.45 2.20
C PHE A 4 14.02 -9.86 2.77
N VAL A 5 13.04 -10.60 2.25
CA VAL A 5 12.80 -12.01 2.53
C VAL A 5 12.68 -12.71 1.17
N THR A 6 13.38 -13.82 0.99
CA THR A 6 13.24 -14.69 -0.18
C THR A 6 12.68 -16.02 0.25
N MET A 7 11.71 -16.53 -0.51
CA MET A 7 10.94 -17.72 -0.15
C MET A 7 10.82 -18.66 -1.36
N PHE A 8 10.96 -19.96 -1.09
CA PHE A 8 10.58 -21.02 -2.01
C PHE A 8 9.94 -22.13 -1.19
N LEU A 9 8.64 -21.98 -0.94
CA LEU A 9 7.85 -22.80 -0.01
C LEU A 9 6.53 -23.20 -0.68
N LEU A 10 5.92 -24.28 -0.19
CA LEU A 10 4.61 -24.70 -0.68
C LEU A 10 3.50 -23.65 -0.43
N PRO A 11 2.43 -23.61 -1.26
CA PRO A 11 1.34 -22.63 -1.15
C PRO A 11 0.77 -22.48 0.27
N ASP A 12 0.45 -23.59 0.93
CA ASP A 12 -0.14 -23.57 2.27
C ASP A 12 0.79 -22.95 3.32
N LEU A 13 2.11 -23.07 3.13
CA LEU A 13 3.09 -22.45 4.02
C LEU A 13 3.17 -20.94 3.80
N ASN A 14 3.08 -20.47 2.55
CA ASN A 14 2.98 -19.04 2.27
C ASN A 14 1.76 -18.41 2.95
N LEU A 15 0.59 -19.06 2.84
CA LEU A 15 -0.63 -18.56 3.48
C LEU A 15 -0.54 -18.56 5.01
N LYS A 16 0.06 -19.58 5.62
CA LYS A 16 0.32 -19.61 7.08
C LYS A 16 1.30 -18.53 7.53
N LEU A 17 2.29 -18.18 6.70
CA LEU A 17 3.28 -17.16 7.01
C LEU A 17 2.78 -15.73 6.74
N ARG A 18 1.79 -15.54 5.85
CA ARG A 18 1.25 -14.24 5.45
C ARG A 18 0.99 -13.27 6.62
N PRO A 19 0.33 -13.67 7.74
CA PRO A 19 0.15 -12.77 8.88
C PRO A 19 1.47 -12.30 9.52
N THR A 20 2.46 -13.19 9.61
CA THR A 20 3.80 -12.84 10.14
C THR A 20 4.53 -11.91 9.18
N LEU A 21 4.43 -12.14 7.88
CA LEU A 21 5.06 -11.31 6.85
C LEU A 21 4.48 -9.89 6.82
N LEU A 22 3.17 -9.74 7.01
CA LEU A 22 2.50 -8.44 7.10
C LEU A 22 2.86 -7.66 8.36
N SER A 23 3.36 -8.32 9.41
CA SER A 23 3.84 -7.68 10.64
C SER A 23 5.27 -7.11 10.52
N LEU A 24 5.96 -7.39 9.42
CA LEU A 24 7.29 -6.85 9.17
C LEU A 24 7.25 -5.34 8.98
N VAL A 25 8.40 -4.69 9.09
CA VAL A 25 8.48 -3.24 8.94
C VAL A 25 8.03 -2.82 7.53
N PRO A 26 7.17 -1.80 7.40
CA PRO A 26 6.70 -1.32 6.10
C PRO A 26 7.85 -1.02 5.14
N GLY A 27 7.70 -1.46 3.89
CA GLY A 27 8.75 -1.39 2.87
C GLY A 27 9.67 -2.62 2.81
N THR A 28 9.53 -3.58 3.73
CA THR A 28 10.21 -4.89 3.60
C THR A 28 9.74 -5.56 2.31
N ARG A 29 10.69 -6.03 1.48
CA ARG A 29 10.40 -6.69 0.20
C ARG A 29 10.38 -8.20 0.39
N ILE A 30 9.31 -8.86 -0.04
CA ILE A 30 9.18 -10.31 0.02
C ILE A 30 9.16 -10.81 -1.40
N VAL A 31 10.06 -11.72 -1.74
CA VAL A 31 10.08 -12.38 -3.05
C VAL A 31 9.80 -13.86 -2.85
N SER A 32 8.71 -14.33 -3.45
CA SER A 32 8.38 -15.77 -3.49
C SER A 32 8.65 -16.30 -4.89
N ASN A 33 9.24 -17.48 -4.95
CA ASN A 33 9.30 -18.23 -6.18
C ASN A 33 7.99 -19.00 -6.39
N THR A 34 7.30 -18.69 -7.49
CA THR A 34 6.17 -19.38 -8.11
C THR A 34 4.84 -19.34 -7.36
N TRP A 35 4.85 -19.49 -6.03
CA TRP A 35 3.63 -19.57 -5.23
C TRP A 35 3.27 -18.24 -4.59
N ASP A 36 1.99 -17.85 -4.69
CA ASP A 36 1.48 -16.56 -4.24
C ASP A 36 1.08 -16.53 -2.74
N MET A 37 0.42 -15.45 -2.34
CA MET A 37 -0.06 -15.17 -0.99
C MET A 37 -1.61 -15.09 -0.95
N GLY A 38 -2.31 -15.75 -1.88
CA GLY A 38 -3.77 -15.69 -2.03
C GLY A 38 -4.24 -14.27 -2.32
N ASP A 39 -5.17 -13.77 -1.50
CA ASP A 39 -5.77 -12.43 -1.66
C ASP A 39 -4.78 -11.26 -1.55
N TRP A 40 -3.58 -11.50 -0.98
CA TRP A 40 -2.52 -10.51 -1.03
C TRP A 40 -1.85 -10.58 -2.40
N ILE A 41 -2.32 -9.73 -3.33
CA ILE A 41 -1.83 -9.70 -4.70
C ILE A 41 -0.38 -9.19 -4.75
N ALA A 42 0.46 -9.79 -5.61
CA ALA A 42 1.83 -9.34 -5.81
C ALA A 42 1.89 -7.91 -6.38
N ASP A 43 2.85 -7.13 -5.91
CA ASP A 43 3.17 -5.81 -6.46
C ASP A 43 3.87 -5.90 -7.82
N ASP A 44 4.61 -6.98 -8.06
CA ASP A 44 5.28 -7.24 -9.33
C ASP A 44 5.40 -8.76 -9.57
N THR A 45 5.38 -9.15 -10.84
CA THR A 45 5.47 -10.55 -11.27
C THR A 45 6.38 -10.63 -12.48
N VAL A 46 7.45 -11.42 -12.36
CA VAL A 46 8.38 -11.69 -13.46
C VAL A 46 8.35 -13.18 -13.76
N GLN A 47 8.09 -13.55 -15.00
CA GLN A 47 8.14 -14.93 -15.45
C GLN A 47 9.32 -15.11 -16.41
N LEU A 48 10.17 -16.11 -16.14
CA LEU A 48 11.27 -16.46 -17.04
C LEU A 48 10.77 -17.33 -18.21
N ASP A 49 11.40 -17.17 -19.36
CA ASP A 49 11.13 -17.93 -20.60
C ASP A 49 12.47 -18.36 -21.24
N PRO A 50 12.70 -19.66 -21.56
CA PRO A 50 11.79 -20.80 -21.33
C PRO A 50 11.60 -21.10 -19.85
N CYS A 51 10.41 -21.61 -19.49
CA CYS A 51 10.14 -22.02 -18.11
C CYS A 51 10.20 -23.55 -17.94
N PRO A 52 11.35 -24.12 -17.53
CA PRO A 52 11.48 -25.55 -17.25
C PRO A 52 10.75 -25.99 -15.95
N GLY A 53 10.34 -25.04 -15.11
CA GLY A 53 9.62 -25.26 -13.86
C GLY A 53 9.99 -24.22 -12.80
N PHE A 54 9.00 -23.77 -12.02
CA PHE A 54 9.17 -22.82 -10.93
C PHE A 54 9.89 -21.50 -11.31
N CYS A 55 9.49 -20.89 -12.43
CA CYS A 55 10.24 -19.76 -13.03
C CYS A 55 9.57 -18.40 -12.85
N THR A 56 8.58 -18.31 -11.97
CA THR A 56 7.90 -17.05 -11.67
C THR A 56 8.48 -16.46 -10.39
N ALA A 57 8.89 -15.21 -10.41
CA ALA A 57 9.23 -14.44 -9.22
C ALA A 57 8.08 -13.47 -8.93
N LEU A 58 7.53 -13.56 -7.73
CA LEU A 58 6.45 -12.72 -7.23
C LEU A 58 6.99 -11.81 -6.14
N LEU A 59 6.75 -10.51 -6.23
CA LEU A 59 7.21 -9.51 -5.26
C LEU A 59 6.03 -8.91 -4.51
N TRP A 60 6.16 -8.80 -3.19
CA TRP A 60 5.31 -7.97 -2.35
C TRP A 60 6.16 -6.96 -1.58
N VAL A 61 5.58 -5.80 -1.32
CA VAL A 61 6.13 -4.78 -0.44
C VAL A 61 5.19 -4.64 0.74
N VAL A 62 5.68 -4.94 1.95
CA VAL A 62 4.86 -4.87 3.17
C VAL A 62 4.30 -3.45 3.34
N PRO A 63 2.97 -3.25 3.28
CA PRO A 63 2.37 -1.92 3.33
C PRO A 63 2.37 -1.36 4.75
N ALA A 64 2.46 -0.04 4.88
CA ALA A 64 2.19 0.63 6.15
C ALA A 64 0.72 0.44 6.55
N GLN A 65 0.44 0.45 7.84
CA GLN A 65 -0.94 0.39 8.34
C GLN A 65 -1.51 1.81 8.34
N VAL A 66 -2.60 2.03 7.60
CA VAL A 66 -3.25 3.34 7.46
C VAL A 66 -4.75 3.30 7.72
N ALA A 67 -5.35 2.11 7.90
CA ALA A 67 -6.77 2.02 8.23
C ALA A 67 -7.09 2.84 9.49
N GLY A 68 -8.22 3.54 9.46
CA GLY A 68 -8.71 4.38 10.54
C GLY A 68 -9.00 5.81 10.12
N ASN A 69 -9.24 6.65 11.11
CA ASN A 69 -9.60 8.05 10.90
C ASN A 69 -8.35 8.93 11.00
N TRP A 70 -8.19 9.85 10.06
CA TRP A 70 -7.09 10.81 10.06
C TRP A 70 -7.64 12.22 9.94
N THR A 71 -6.94 13.21 10.49
CA THR A 71 -7.35 14.62 10.44
C THR A 71 -6.19 15.51 10.00
N SER A 72 -6.53 16.53 9.21
CA SER A 72 -5.71 17.67 8.83
C SER A 72 -6.43 18.95 9.29
N THR A 73 -5.81 20.11 9.08
CA THR A 73 -6.42 21.42 9.39
C THR A 73 -7.76 21.64 8.68
N ASP A 74 -7.90 21.20 7.43
CA ASP A 74 -9.05 21.47 6.54
C ASP A 74 -9.80 20.19 6.09
N ARG A 75 -9.38 19.02 6.57
CA ARG A 75 -9.82 17.71 6.05
C ARG A 75 -9.91 16.64 7.13
N ALA A 76 -10.82 15.71 6.93
CA ALA A 76 -10.83 14.43 7.62
C ALA A 76 -10.76 13.29 6.60
N PHE A 77 -10.16 12.17 6.98
CA PHE A 77 -10.04 10.98 6.14
C PHE A 77 -10.58 9.79 6.93
N THR A 78 -11.42 8.98 6.30
CA THR A 78 -11.80 7.66 6.82
C THR A 78 -11.19 6.64 5.89
N LEU A 79 -10.10 6.00 6.29
CA LEU A 79 -9.35 5.05 5.48
C LEU A 79 -9.72 3.61 5.85
N ARG A 80 -10.02 2.81 4.84
CA ARG A 80 -10.11 1.35 4.92
C ARG A 80 -8.93 0.77 4.15
N GLN A 81 -8.42 -0.35 4.63
CA GLN A 81 -7.25 -0.98 4.05
C GLN A 81 -7.46 -2.48 3.92
N GLU A 82 -7.08 -3.00 2.77
CA GLU A 82 -6.93 -4.42 2.52
C GLU A 82 -5.57 -4.63 1.85
N PHE A 83 -4.61 -5.15 2.63
CA PHE A 83 -3.20 -5.22 2.25
C PHE A 83 -2.66 -3.87 1.72
N GLN A 84 -2.25 -3.81 0.46
CA GLN A 84 -1.77 -2.60 -0.19
C GLN A 84 -2.87 -1.71 -0.75
N THR A 85 -4.12 -2.18 -0.81
CA THR A 85 -5.23 -1.41 -1.37
C THR A 85 -5.86 -0.53 -0.28
N VAL A 86 -6.10 0.73 -0.61
CA VAL A 86 -6.70 1.71 0.29
C VAL A 86 -7.97 2.26 -0.35
N SER A 87 -9.03 2.32 0.42
CA SER A 87 -10.32 2.91 0.03
C SER A 87 -10.85 3.79 1.15
N GLY A 88 -11.94 4.53 0.89
CA GLY A 88 -12.55 5.36 1.90
C GLY A 88 -12.98 6.72 1.37
N ILE A 89 -12.99 7.71 2.26
CA ILE A 89 -13.54 9.04 2.01
C ILE A 89 -12.59 10.11 2.54
N VAL A 90 -12.46 11.21 1.79
CA VAL A 90 -11.90 12.47 2.25
C VAL A 90 -13.02 13.49 2.40
N THR A 91 -13.25 13.98 3.62
CA THR A 91 -14.21 15.05 3.90
C THR A 91 -13.47 16.38 3.89
N THR A 92 -13.92 17.33 3.06
CA THR A 92 -13.35 18.67 2.95
C THR A 92 -14.44 19.70 2.66
N ASN A 93 -14.44 20.83 3.36
CA ASN A 93 -15.50 21.85 3.25
C ASN A 93 -16.93 21.27 3.37
N GLY A 94 -17.12 20.27 4.24
CA GLY A 94 -18.41 19.59 4.43
C GLY A 94 -18.83 18.65 3.29
N GLN A 95 -17.95 18.39 2.32
CA GLN A 95 -18.21 17.49 1.20
C GLN A 95 -17.33 16.23 1.30
N ASP A 96 -17.97 15.09 1.10
CA ASP A 96 -17.31 13.78 1.05
C ASP A 96 -16.86 13.47 -0.37
N LEU A 97 -15.58 13.15 -0.52
CA LEU A 97 -14.97 12.75 -1.77
C LEU A 97 -14.46 11.31 -1.64
N THR A 98 -14.96 10.42 -2.51
CA THR A 98 -14.53 9.02 -2.54
C THR A 98 -13.05 8.90 -2.94
N ILE A 99 -12.33 8.05 -2.22
CA ILE A 99 -10.97 7.64 -2.55
C ILE A 99 -11.03 6.61 -3.68
N LEU A 100 -10.29 6.89 -4.76
CA LEU A 100 -10.15 6.07 -5.95
C LEU A 100 -8.67 5.69 -6.13
N ASP A 101 -8.42 4.49 -6.65
CA ASP A 101 -7.08 3.95 -6.94
C ASP A 101 -6.10 4.08 -5.76
N GLY A 102 -6.60 3.92 -4.53
CA GLY A 102 -5.77 4.04 -3.35
C GLY A 102 -4.84 2.86 -3.19
N ARG A 103 -3.53 3.13 -3.08
CA ARG A 103 -2.50 2.12 -2.98
C ARG A 103 -1.37 2.53 -2.04
N LEU A 104 -0.84 1.54 -1.35
CA LEU A 104 0.39 1.63 -0.57
C LEU A 104 1.52 0.89 -1.27
N ARG A 105 2.68 1.52 -1.36
CA ARG A 105 3.95 0.85 -1.65
C ARG A 105 4.89 1.06 -0.48
N GLY A 106 4.92 0.10 0.44
CA GLY A 106 5.61 0.30 1.71
C GLY A 106 4.97 1.44 2.49
N ARG A 107 5.73 2.53 2.68
CA ARG A 107 5.27 3.72 3.42
C ARG A 107 4.66 4.80 2.52
N PHE A 108 4.70 4.62 1.20
CA PHE A 108 4.17 5.59 0.27
C PHE A 108 2.71 5.28 -0.01
N LEU A 109 1.83 6.18 0.39
CA LEU A 109 0.40 6.18 0.09
C LEU A 109 0.18 7.07 -1.13
N GLU A 110 -0.53 6.56 -2.11
CA GLU A 110 -1.09 7.35 -3.20
C GLU A 110 -2.56 7.03 -3.35
N PHE A 111 -3.35 8.03 -3.71
CA PHE A 111 -4.73 7.85 -4.12
C PHE A 111 -5.19 9.09 -4.87
N ARG A 112 -6.39 9.03 -5.43
CA ARG A 112 -7.06 10.23 -5.97
C ARG A 112 -8.48 10.32 -5.48
N THR A 113 -9.05 11.48 -5.70
CA THR A 113 -10.48 11.78 -5.60
C THR A 113 -10.94 12.26 -6.98
N GLU A 114 -12.22 12.58 -7.13
CA GLU A 114 -12.71 13.26 -8.34
C GLU A 114 -12.05 14.62 -8.61
N ARG A 115 -11.41 15.23 -7.59
CA ARG A 115 -10.89 16.60 -7.68
C ARG A 115 -9.38 16.72 -7.64
N SER A 116 -8.70 15.74 -7.04
CA SER A 116 -7.30 15.90 -6.63
C SER A 116 -6.60 14.56 -6.48
N GLN A 117 -5.30 14.56 -6.76
CA GLN A 117 -4.40 13.44 -6.50
C GLN A 117 -3.64 13.70 -5.20
N TYR A 118 -3.51 12.66 -4.37
CA TYR A 118 -2.82 12.68 -3.09
C TYR A 118 -1.62 11.76 -3.17
N GLN A 119 -0.48 12.24 -2.68
CA GLN A 119 0.68 11.43 -2.36
C GLN A 119 1.07 11.70 -0.91
N GLY A 120 1.53 10.69 -0.20
CA GLY A 120 1.89 10.78 1.19
C GLY A 120 2.92 9.74 1.60
N GLN A 121 3.75 10.08 2.57
CA GLN A 121 4.63 9.14 3.25
C GLN A 121 4.16 8.96 4.69
N VAL A 122 3.85 7.73 5.06
CA VAL A 122 3.41 7.33 6.39
C VAL A 122 4.60 7.29 7.34
N SER A 123 4.46 7.92 8.51
CA SER A 123 5.41 7.89 9.60
C SER A 123 4.74 7.82 10.96
N GLY A 124 4.60 6.59 11.47
CA GLY A 124 3.82 6.35 12.69
C GLY A 124 2.38 6.79 12.46
N ASN A 125 1.90 7.68 13.32
CA ASN A 125 0.55 8.24 13.25
C ASN A 125 0.48 9.53 12.43
N THR A 126 1.46 9.80 11.57
CA THR A 126 1.46 10.99 10.72
C THR A 126 1.66 10.61 9.25
N ILE A 127 0.94 11.26 8.35
CA ILE A 127 1.19 11.22 6.91
C ILE A 127 1.61 12.61 6.47
N HIS A 128 2.71 12.71 5.73
CA HIS A 128 3.15 13.96 5.10
C HIS A 128 3.21 13.78 3.58
N GLY A 129 2.73 14.75 2.82
CA GLY A 129 2.93 14.70 1.37
C GLY A 129 2.29 15.85 0.64
N THR A 130 1.81 15.57 -0.57
CA THR A 130 1.31 16.59 -1.50
C THR A 130 -0.09 16.25 -2.03
N ILE A 131 -0.85 17.31 -2.30
CA ILE A 131 -2.13 17.26 -3.01
C ILE A 131 -1.94 18.06 -4.29
N SER A 132 -2.23 17.45 -5.43
CA SER A 132 -2.20 18.09 -6.74
C SER A 132 -3.61 18.23 -7.30
N ALA A 133 -4.01 19.45 -7.66
CA ALA A 133 -5.30 19.78 -8.25
C ALA A 133 -5.15 20.97 -9.22
N ASN A 134 -5.77 20.89 -10.40
CA ASN A 134 -5.76 21.98 -11.40
C ASN A 134 -4.35 22.52 -11.72
N GLY A 135 -3.34 21.65 -11.78
CA GLY A 135 -1.95 22.02 -12.04
C GLY A 135 -1.22 22.68 -10.86
N GLN A 136 -1.89 22.89 -9.72
CA GLN A 136 -1.26 23.37 -8.49
C GLN A 136 -0.98 22.20 -7.55
N THR A 137 0.14 22.28 -6.82
CA THR A 137 0.52 21.30 -5.81
C THR A 137 0.74 22.00 -4.48
N GLN A 138 0.13 21.47 -3.43
CA GLN A 138 0.26 21.97 -2.07
C GLN A 138 0.66 20.83 -1.12
N ASN A 139 1.39 21.17 -0.05
CA ASN A 139 1.69 20.21 0.99
C ASN A 139 0.45 19.93 1.84
N TRP A 140 0.32 18.69 2.31
CA TRP A 140 -0.66 18.31 3.32
C TRP A 140 -0.01 17.45 4.38
N THR A 141 -0.65 17.41 5.54
CA THR A 141 -0.29 16.51 6.64
C THR A 141 -1.57 16.01 7.27
N ALA A 142 -1.59 14.76 7.70
CA ALA A 142 -2.69 14.25 8.51
C ALA A 142 -2.17 13.41 9.67
N THR A 143 -2.91 13.41 10.77
CA THR A 143 -2.61 12.63 11.98
C THR A 143 -3.77 11.71 12.33
N GLN A 144 -3.45 10.50 12.80
CA GLN A 144 -4.41 9.50 13.28
C GLN A 144 -4.73 9.66 14.76
#